data_AF-A0A9D8AVY4-F1
#
_entry.id   AF-A0A9D8AVY4-F1
#
_cell.length_a   1.000
_cell.length_b   1.000
_cell.length_c   1.000
_cell.angle_alpha   90.00
_cell.angle_beta   90.00
_cell.angle_gamma   90.00
#
_symmetry.space_group_name_H-M   'P 1'
#
loop_
_entity.id
_entity.type
_entity.pdbx_description
1 polymer ?
#
loop_
_entity_poly.entity_id
_entity_poly.type
_entity_poly.pdbx_seq_one_letter_code
_entity_poly.pdbx_strand_id
1 'polypeptide(L)'
;MPKRKRRSAEFKFKVALEAAKSTKTLSELSSEYEVHSTQISEWKSQLLKDGSSIFSTTTARQQRDQEALQAELYEQIGRLKMELEWLKKKLPNDVQTRCALIEREHPQLSIRRQCELVGLNRSTYYHTPAGESDLNLHLMRLIDKQYTKTPFYGWPRMTAYLKRPPHGYEINHKPVQRLMQKMGLQAIYPKPRTSKAAKGHKVYPYLLRHLAITRPNQVWSAEIV
;
A
#
# COMPACT_ATOMS: atom_id res chain seq x y z
N MET A 1 -36.31 -7.51 -23.74
CA MET A 1 -36.68 -6.09 -23.64
C MET A 1 -36.30 -5.39 -24.94
N PRO A 2 -37.24 -4.82 -25.72
CA PRO A 2 -36.92 -4.18 -26.99
C PRO A 2 -36.00 -2.96 -26.76
N LYS A 3 -34.89 -2.88 -27.51
CA LYS A 3 -33.92 -1.78 -27.44
C LYS A 3 -34.61 -0.49 -27.89
N ARG A 4 -34.75 0.51 -26.99
CA ARG A 4 -35.25 1.84 -27.35
C ARG A 4 -34.32 2.47 -28.39
N LYS A 5 -34.83 2.82 -29.58
CA LYS A 5 -34.08 3.59 -30.58
C LYS A 5 -33.71 4.96 -29.99
N ARG A 6 -32.41 5.21 -29.75
CA ARG A 6 -31.91 6.53 -29.31
C ARG A 6 -31.77 7.43 -30.54
N ARG A 7 -32.53 8.53 -30.58
CA ARG A 7 -32.43 9.57 -31.62
C ARG A 7 -31.42 10.65 -31.19
N SER A 8 -30.66 11.20 -32.14
CA SER A 8 -29.62 12.22 -31.88
C SER A 8 -30.23 13.55 -31.40
N ALA A 9 -29.44 14.36 -30.70
CA ALA A 9 -29.87 15.67 -30.21
C ALA A 9 -30.26 16.61 -31.37
N GLU A 10 -29.48 16.60 -32.44
CA GLU A 10 -29.74 17.36 -33.67
C GLU A 10 -31.08 16.96 -34.33
N PHE A 11 -31.37 15.66 -34.38
CA PHE A 11 -32.63 15.16 -34.93
C PHE A 11 -33.82 15.63 -34.09
N LYS A 12 -33.73 15.54 -32.76
CA LYS A 12 -34.77 16.05 -31.85
C LYS A 12 -34.97 17.55 -32.00
N PHE A 13 -33.89 18.31 -32.13
CA PHE A 13 -33.94 19.76 -32.34
C PHE A 13 -34.62 20.11 -33.66
N LYS A 14 -34.26 19.44 -34.77
CA LYS A 14 -34.89 19.65 -36.09
C LYS A 14 -36.40 19.39 -36.05
N VAL A 15 -36.82 18.26 -35.48
CA VAL A 15 -38.24 17.89 -35.36
C VAL A 15 -39.00 18.86 -34.45
N ALA A 16 -38.41 19.26 -33.32
CA ALA A 16 -39.00 20.26 -32.42
C ALA A 16 -39.15 21.64 -33.07
N LEU A 17 -38.19 22.04 -33.92
CA LEU A 17 -38.20 23.31 -34.64
C LEU A 17 -39.28 23.31 -35.74
N GLU A 18 -39.43 22.23 -36.49
CA GLU A 18 -40.53 22.08 -37.46
C GLU A 18 -41.91 22.04 -36.78
N ALA A 19 -42.03 21.39 -35.63
CA ALA A 19 -43.25 21.41 -34.82
C ALA A 19 -43.57 22.80 -34.21
N ALA A 20 -42.55 23.62 -33.94
CA ALA A 20 -42.71 25.00 -33.46
C ALA A 20 -43.14 25.96 -34.58
N LYS A 21 -42.68 25.74 -35.82
CA LYS A 21 -43.06 26.52 -37.02
C LYS A 21 -44.52 26.38 -37.44
N SER A 22 -45.25 25.40 -36.88
CA SER A 22 -46.69 25.18 -37.10
C SER A 22 -47.09 24.94 -38.57
N THR A 23 -46.14 24.61 -39.45
CA THR A 23 -46.34 24.42 -40.90
C THR A 23 -46.94 23.07 -41.27
N LYS A 24 -46.81 22.07 -40.39
CA LYS A 24 -47.32 20.71 -40.54
C LYS A 24 -48.03 20.30 -39.26
N THR A 25 -49.08 19.49 -39.37
CA THR A 25 -49.77 18.96 -38.18
C THR A 25 -48.89 17.96 -37.44
N LEU A 26 -49.11 17.77 -36.13
CA LEU A 26 -48.34 16.79 -35.33
C LEU A 26 -48.48 15.35 -35.88
N SER A 27 -49.59 15.05 -36.56
CA SER A 27 -49.86 13.76 -37.21
C SER A 27 -49.08 13.57 -38.51
N GLU A 28 -48.87 14.64 -39.28
CA GLU A 28 -48.00 14.63 -40.48
C GLU A 28 -46.54 14.46 -40.09
N LEU A 29 -46.07 15.21 -39.09
CA LEU A 29 -44.70 15.08 -38.57
C LEU A 29 -44.44 13.70 -37.95
N SER A 30 -45.48 13.11 -37.32
CA SER A 30 -45.40 11.75 -36.78
C SER A 30 -45.22 10.70 -37.88
N SER A 31 -45.84 10.91 -39.04
CA SER A 31 -45.75 10.02 -40.20
C SER A 31 -44.42 10.21 -40.95
N GLU A 32 -43.96 11.45 -41.12
CA GLU A 32 -42.75 11.79 -41.86
C GLU A 32 -41.46 11.40 -41.12
N TYR A 33 -41.44 11.58 -39.80
CA TYR A 33 -40.24 11.32 -38.98
C TYR A 33 -40.30 9.99 -38.21
N GLU A 34 -41.38 9.22 -38.35
CA GLU A 34 -41.62 7.97 -37.59
C GLU A 34 -41.43 8.14 -36.07
N VAL A 35 -41.99 9.22 -35.51
CA VAL A 35 -41.93 9.56 -34.09
C VAL A 35 -43.33 9.80 -33.57
N HIS A 36 -43.67 9.24 -32.41
CA HIS A 36 -45.00 9.42 -31.82
C HIS A 36 -45.30 10.91 -31.52
N SER A 37 -46.52 11.36 -31.81
CA SER A 37 -46.95 12.77 -31.67
C SER A 37 -46.68 13.38 -30.28
N THR A 38 -46.80 12.58 -29.21
CA THR A 38 -46.49 12.99 -27.83
C THR A 38 -45.01 13.29 -27.60
N GLN A 39 -44.09 12.58 -28.26
CA GLN A 39 -42.65 12.86 -28.15
C GLN A 39 -42.30 14.16 -28.87
N ILE A 40 -42.98 14.44 -29.98
CA ILE A 40 -42.83 15.68 -30.75
C ILE A 40 -43.35 16.88 -29.92
N SER A 41 -44.47 16.73 -29.22
CA SER A 41 -45.00 17.79 -28.35
C SER A 41 -44.12 18.02 -27.11
N GLU A 42 -43.57 16.96 -26.51
CA GLU A 42 -42.58 17.05 -25.44
C GLU A 42 -41.31 17.79 -25.90
N TRP A 43 -40.75 17.43 -27.06
CA TRP A 43 -39.55 18.11 -27.58
C TRP A 43 -39.83 19.56 -27.97
N LYS A 44 -41.01 19.87 -28.52
CA LYS A 44 -41.44 21.26 -28.79
C LYS A 44 -41.52 22.06 -27.49
N SER A 45 -42.13 21.49 -26.45
CA SER A 45 -42.26 22.14 -25.14
C SER A 45 -40.90 22.36 -24.49
N GLN A 46 -40.01 21.38 -24.58
CA GLN A 46 -38.64 21.46 -24.10
C GLN A 46 -37.84 22.55 -24.85
N LEU A 47 -37.98 22.63 -26.18
CA LEU A 47 -37.32 23.65 -26.99
C LEU A 47 -37.79 25.07 -26.67
N LEU A 48 -39.09 25.27 -26.44
CA LEU A 48 -39.63 26.59 -26.07
C LEU A 48 -39.23 27.02 -24.66
N LYS A 49 -39.11 26.07 -23.72
CA LYS A 49 -38.70 26.34 -22.34
C LYS A 49 -37.19 26.58 -22.22
N ASP A 50 -36.40 25.63 -22.70
CA ASP A 50 -34.94 25.63 -22.56
C ASP A 50 -34.26 26.50 -23.64
N GLY A 51 -34.93 26.78 -24.76
CA GLY A 51 -34.39 27.60 -25.85
C GLY A 51 -34.00 29.01 -25.41
N SER A 52 -34.76 29.61 -24.50
CA SER A 52 -34.43 30.90 -23.89
C SER A 52 -33.10 30.89 -23.12
N SER A 53 -32.78 29.76 -22.47
CA SER A 53 -31.56 29.59 -21.68
C SER A 53 -30.30 29.46 -22.53
N ILE A 54 -30.42 28.94 -23.76
CA ILE A 54 -29.32 28.80 -24.74
C ILE A 54 -28.81 30.17 -25.18
N PHE A 55 -29.73 31.14 -25.33
CA PHE A 55 -29.38 32.51 -25.71
C PHE A 55 -28.99 33.39 -24.51
N SER A 56 -29.15 32.90 -23.28
CA SER A 56 -28.77 33.66 -22.08
C SER A 56 -27.27 33.54 -21.81
N THR A 57 -26.56 34.69 -21.85
CA THR A 57 -25.12 34.77 -21.54
C THR A 57 -24.81 34.37 -20.10
N THR A 58 -25.81 34.43 -19.20
CA THR A 58 -25.72 34.01 -17.80
C THR A 58 -25.35 32.53 -17.66
N THR A 59 -25.92 31.64 -18.49
CA THR A 59 -25.61 30.20 -18.45
C THR A 59 -24.15 29.94 -18.81
N ALA A 60 -23.64 30.61 -19.85
CA ALA A 60 -22.23 30.47 -20.26
C ALA A 60 -21.26 31.01 -19.20
N ARG A 61 -21.62 32.09 -18.49
CA ARG A 61 -20.82 32.63 -17.38
C ARG A 61 -20.80 31.69 -16.18
N GLN A 62 -21.97 31.17 -15.76
CA GLN A 62 -22.08 30.19 -14.69
C GLN A 62 -21.29 28.91 -14.98
N GLN A 63 -21.28 28.47 -16.23
CA GLN A 63 -20.52 27.30 -16.65
C GLN A 63 -19.01 27.54 -16.56
N ARG A 64 -18.51 28.71 -16.97
CA ARG A 64 -17.10 29.09 -16.78
C ARG A 64 -16.72 29.22 -15.31
N ASP A 65 -17.58 29.82 -14.49
CA ASP A 65 -17.34 29.95 -13.06
C ASP A 65 -17.31 28.56 -12.39
N GLN A 66 -18.18 27.64 -12.81
CA GLN A 66 -18.16 26.23 -12.37
C GLN A 66 -16.89 25.50 -12.83
N GLU A 67 -16.46 25.70 -14.08
CA GLU A 67 -15.22 25.11 -14.61
C GLU A 67 -13.98 25.63 -13.87
N ALA A 68 -13.95 26.92 -13.53
CA ALA A 68 -12.88 27.54 -12.75
C ALA A 68 -12.83 26.96 -11.32
N LEU A 69 -13.97 26.86 -10.64
CA LEU A 69 -14.08 26.24 -9.32
C LEU A 69 -13.66 24.76 -9.37
N GLN A 70 -14.06 24.03 -10.41
CA GLN A 70 -13.69 22.64 -10.60
C GLN A 70 -12.16 22.48 -10.80
N ALA A 71 -11.55 23.36 -11.58
CA ALA A 71 -10.10 23.37 -11.76
C ALA A 71 -9.36 23.63 -10.44
N GLU A 72 -9.80 24.63 -9.68
CA GLU A 72 -9.21 24.97 -8.38
C GLU A 72 -9.32 23.81 -7.37
N LEU A 73 -10.50 23.18 -7.27
CA LEU A 73 -10.71 22.03 -6.40
C LEU A 73 -9.83 20.83 -6.78
N TYR A 74 -9.68 20.55 -8.09
CA TYR A 74 -8.79 19.47 -8.54
C TYR A 74 -7.32 19.76 -8.25
N GLU A 75 -6.89 21.01 -8.38
CA GLU A 75 -5.53 21.42 -8.00
C GLU A 75 -5.29 21.19 -6.50
N GLN A 76 -6.23 21.61 -5.66
CA GLN A 76 -6.16 21.39 -4.21
C GLN A 76 -6.12 19.89 -3.86
N ILE A 77 -6.97 19.07 -4.49
CA ILE A 77 -6.95 17.61 -4.31
C ILE A 77 -5.58 17.03 -4.72
N GLY A 78 -5.03 17.50 -5.84
CA GLY A 78 -3.72 17.09 -6.34
C GLY A 78 -2.61 17.41 -5.34
N ARG A 79 -2.57 18.65 -4.84
CA ARG A 79 -1.62 19.10 -3.81
C ARG A 79 -1.73 18.27 -2.54
N LEU A 80 -2.94 18.12 -2.00
CA LEU A 80 -3.18 17.34 -0.77
C LEU A 80 -2.78 15.88 -0.95
N LYS A 81 -3.02 15.28 -2.13
CA LYS A 81 -2.59 13.91 -2.43
C LYS A 81 -1.07 13.79 -2.40
N MET A 82 -0.34 14.73 -3.00
CA MET A 82 1.12 14.75 -3.00
C MET A 82 1.70 14.92 -1.59
N GLU A 83 1.13 15.84 -0.80
CA GLU A 83 1.54 16.06 0.59
C GLU A 83 1.29 14.81 1.46
N LEU A 84 0.14 14.15 1.31
CA LEU A 84 -0.17 12.90 1.99
C LEU A 84 0.76 11.75 1.60
N GLU A 85 1.09 11.60 0.32
CA GLU A 85 2.05 10.57 -0.12
C GLU A 85 3.45 10.83 0.43
N TRP A 86 3.88 12.09 0.48
CA TRP A 86 5.15 12.46 1.09
C TRP A 86 5.18 12.12 2.60
N LEU A 87 4.11 12.45 3.34
CA LEU A 87 3.99 12.10 4.77
C LEU A 87 4.02 10.59 4.98
N LYS A 88 3.24 9.82 4.19
CA LYS A 88 3.24 8.36 4.21
C LYS A 88 4.63 7.76 4.00
N LYS A 89 5.42 8.35 3.10
CA LYS A 89 6.80 7.92 2.83
C LYS A 89 7.77 8.24 4.00
N LYS A 90 7.48 9.29 4.79
CA LYS A 90 8.33 9.73 5.90
C LYS A 90 7.96 9.12 7.25
N LEU A 91 6.81 8.46 7.35
CA LEU A 91 6.38 7.76 8.56
C LEU A 91 7.40 6.67 9.00
N PRO A 92 7.70 6.53 10.30
CA PRO A 92 8.60 5.50 10.83
C PRO A 92 8.20 4.10 10.35
N ASN A 93 9.17 3.23 10.06
CA ASN A 93 8.88 1.86 9.61
C ASN A 93 8.52 0.89 10.75
N ASP A 94 8.63 1.33 12.00
CA ASP A 94 8.29 0.50 13.16
C ASP A 94 6.77 0.36 13.32
N VAL A 95 6.32 -0.89 13.47
CA VAL A 95 4.91 -1.25 13.58
C VAL A 95 4.30 -0.74 14.88
N GLN A 96 5.05 -0.80 15.99
CA GLN A 96 4.56 -0.36 17.29
C GLN A 96 4.30 1.14 17.30
N THR A 97 5.26 1.91 16.76
CA THR A 97 5.15 3.37 16.59
C THR A 97 3.94 3.74 15.73
N ARG A 98 3.72 3.04 14.61
CA ARG A 98 2.56 3.29 13.75
C ARG A 98 1.23 2.95 14.43
N CYS A 99 1.16 1.86 15.20
CA CYS A 99 -0.04 1.50 15.94
C CYS A 99 -0.38 2.54 17.03
N ALA A 100 0.62 3.17 17.63
CA ALA A 100 0.43 4.23 18.63
C ALA A 100 -0.17 5.52 18.06
N LEU A 101 -0.09 5.75 16.74
CA LEU A 101 -0.70 6.90 16.07
C LEU A 101 -2.22 6.73 15.83
N ILE A 102 -2.78 5.56 16.14
CA ILE A 102 -4.20 5.26 15.92
C ILE A 102 -5.01 5.66 17.16
N GLU A 103 -6.03 6.48 16.94
CA GLU A 103 -6.96 6.98 17.96
C GLU A 103 -8.24 6.13 17.98
N ARG A 104 -8.55 5.52 19.13
CA ARG A 104 -9.74 4.66 19.28
C ARG A 104 -11.06 5.44 19.20
N GLU A 105 -11.08 6.65 19.72
CA GLU A 105 -12.27 7.49 19.85
C GLU A 105 -12.20 8.74 18.95
N HIS A 106 -11.77 8.57 17.70
CA HIS A 106 -11.75 9.69 16.76
C HIS A 106 -13.17 9.99 16.23
N PRO A 107 -13.67 11.23 16.31
CA PRO A 107 -15.08 11.57 16.03
C PRO A 107 -15.50 11.39 14.56
N GLN A 108 -14.57 11.55 13.61
CA GLN A 108 -14.87 11.50 12.17
C GLN A 108 -14.21 10.33 11.39
N LEU A 109 -13.22 9.64 11.96
CA LEU A 109 -12.38 8.68 11.25
C LEU A 109 -12.44 7.32 11.94
N SER A 110 -12.95 6.32 11.23
CA SER A 110 -12.92 4.94 11.72
C SER A 110 -11.49 4.41 11.85
N ILE A 111 -11.29 3.45 12.77
CA ILE A 111 -10.00 2.74 12.94
C ILE A 111 -9.49 2.18 11.59
N ARG A 112 -10.38 1.64 10.75
CA ARG A 112 -10.01 1.15 9.40
C ARG A 112 -9.37 2.25 8.56
N ARG A 113 -9.99 3.43 8.53
CA ARG A 113 -9.49 4.56 7.74
C ARG A 113 -8.16 5.08 8.31
N GLN A 114 -8.03 5.13 9.63
CA GLN A 114 -6.78 5.52 10.28
C GLN A 114 -5.64 4.54 9.94
N CYS A 115 -5.88 3.22 9.98
CA CYS A 115 -4.90 2.22 9.54
C CYS A 115 -4.46 2.44 8.09
N GLU A 116 -5.40 2.73 7.17
CA GLU A 116 -5.09 3.02 5.76
C GLU A 116 -4.26 4.30 5.57
N LEU A 117 -4.47 5.31 6.42
CA LEU A 117 -3.70 6.56 6.39
C LEU A 117 -2.28 6.37 6.91
N VAL A 118 -2.11 5.56 7.96
CA VAL A 118 -0.81 5.24 8.55
C VAL A 118 -0.05 4.16 7.75
N GLY A 119 -0.73 3.48 6.81
CA GLY A 119 -0.13 2.41 6.00
C GLY A 119 0.05 1.10 6.77
N LEU A 120 -0.90 0.79 7.67
CA LEU A 120 -0.98 -0.46 8.42
C LEU A 120 -2.17 -1.30 7.96
N ASN A 121 -2.04 -2.63 8.07
CA ASN A 121 -3.20 -3.51 7.97
C ASN A 121 -3.98 -3.46 9.30
N ARG A 122 -5.31 -3.45 9.24
CA ARG A 122 -6.19 -3.49 10.41
C ARG A 122 -5.87 -4.67 11.32
N SER A 123 -5.57 -5.85 10.77
CA SER A 123 -5.26 -7.05 11.58
C SER A 123 -4.05 -6.82 12.48
N THR A 124 -3.05 -6.08 12.01
CA THR A 124 -1.83 -5.75 12.76
C THR A 124 -2.13 -4.95 14.01
N TYR A 125 -3.08 -4.01 13.95
CA TYR A 125 -3.46 -3.19 15.10
C TYR A 125 -4.14 -4.01 16.22
N TYR A 126 -4.99 -4.98 15.85
CA TYR A 126 -5.65 -5.85 16.83
C TYR A 126 -4.78 -7.05 17.26
N HIS A 127 -3.69 -7.31 16.56
CA HIS A 127 -2.83 -8.45 16.83
C HIS A 127 -2.03 -8.23 18.12
N THR A 128 -2.40 -8.94 19.17
CA THR A 128 -1.57 -9.07 20.37
C THR A 128 -0.48 -10.12 20.12
N PRO A 129 0.82 -9.78 20.24
CA PRO A 129 1.88 -10.77 20.09
C PRO A 129 1.68 -11.89 21.13
N ALA A 130 1.67 -13.13 20.67
CA ALA A 130 1.60 -14.27 21.57
C ALA A 130 2.84 -14.28 22.48
N GLY A 131 2.61 -14.48 23.78
CA GLY A 131 3.68 -14.73 24.74
C GLY A 131 4.42 -16.04 24.44
N GLU A 132 5.49 -16.30 25.20
CA GLU A 132 6.09 -17.63 25.17
C GLU A 132 5.17 -18.63 25.86
N SER A 133 5.15 -19.87 25.37
CA SER A 133 4.43 -20.94 26.05
C SER A 133 5.05 -21.25 27.42
N ASP A 134 4.26 -21.81 28.33
CA ASP A 134 4.74 -22.20 29.67
C ASP A 134 5.92 -23.18 29.60
N LEU A 135 5.88 -24.11 28.64
CA LEU A 135 7.00 -25.01 28.37
C LEU A 135 8.26 -24.23 27.96
N ASN A 136 8.14 -23.24 27.08
CA ASN A 136 9.29 -22.43 26.68
C ASN A 136 9.88 -21.65 27.86
N LEU A 137 9.03 -21.08 28.72
CA LEU A 137 9.47 -20.40 29.94
C LEU A 137 10.19 -21.37 30.89
N HIS A 138 9.69 -22.60 31.03
CA HIS A 138 10.35 -23.63 31.81
C HIS A 138 11.71 -24.01 31.21
N LEU A 139 11.79 -24.21 29.91
CA LEU A 139 13.04 -24.51 29.20
C LEU A 139 14.04 -23.36 29.33
N MET A 140 13.60 -22.10 29.25
CA MET A 140 14.46 -20.95 29.48
C MET A 140 15.11 -20.99 30.86
N ARG A 141 14.37 -21.34 31.92
CA ARG A 141 14.92 -21.50 33.28
C ARG A 141 15.96 -22.63 33.37
N LEU A 142 15.71 -23.75 32.70
CA LEU A 142 16.66 -24.87 32.65
C LEU A 142 17.93 -24.52 31.88
N ILE A 143 17.76 -23.85 30.74
CA ILE A 143 18.86 -23.37 29.89
C ILE A 143 19.72 -22.39 30.69
N ASP A 144 19.10 -21.42 31.39
CA ASP A 144 19.80 -20.43 32.21
C ASP A 144 20.63 -21.11 33.31
N LYS A 145 19.99 -21.99 34.10
CA LYS A 145 20.64 -22.76 35.16
C LYS A 145 21.82 -23.59 34.64
N GLN A 146 21.66 -24.21 33.47
CA GLN A 146 22.73 -25.01 32.86
C GLN A 146 23.83 -24.14 32.27
N TYR A 147 23.50 -23.02 31.65
CA TYR A 147 24.46 -22.11 31.04
C TYR A 147 25.39 -21.50 32.09
N THR A 148 24.86 -21.12 33.27
CA THR A 148 25.66 -20.65 34.42
C THR A 148 26.70 -21.67 34.87
N LYS A 149 26.42 -22.98 34.73
CA LYS A 149 27.38 -24.06 35.02
C LYS A 149 28.36 -24.32 33.87
N THR A 150 27.88 -24.22 32.64
CA THR A 150 28.63 -24.57 31.43
C THR A 150 28.50 -23.48 30.36
N PRO A 151 29.21 -22.35 30.50
CA PRO A 151 29.07 -21.20 29.59
C PRO A 151 29.60 -21.47 28.17
N PHE A 152 30.37 -22.54 27.98
CA PHE A 152 30.87 -23.01 26.69
C PHE A 152 29.87 -23.89 25.93
N TYR A 153 28.69 -24.18 26.50
CA TYR A 153 27.66 -24.94 25.81
C TYR A 153 26.90 -24.06 24.82
N GLY A 154 26.99 -24.41 23.55
CA GLY A 154 26.10 -23.89 22.51
C GLY A 154 24.78 -24.65 22.45
N TRP A 155 23.89 -24.16 21.58
CA TRP A 155 22.57 -24.78 21.37
C TRP A 155 22.63 -26.29 21.06
N PRO A 156 23.63 -26.87 20.36
CA PRO A 156 23.63 -28.32 20.10
C PRO A 156 23.81 -29.12 21.39
N ARG A 157 24.77 -28.69 22.23
CA ARG A 157 25.03 -29.33 23.54
C ARG A 157 23.91 -29.06 24.53
N MET A 158 23.31 -27.87 24.50
CA MET A 158 22.16 -27.54 25.32
C MET A 158 20.94 -28.40 24.95
N THR A 159 20.71 -28.62 23.66
CA THR A 159 19.64 -29.53 23.17
C THR A 159 19.88 -30.95 23.66
N ALA A 160 21.12 -31.46 23.59
CA ALA A 160 21.46 -32.77 24.10
C ALA A 160 21.28 -32.87 25.63
N TYR A 161 21.59 -31.80 26.38
CA TYR A 161 21.34 -31.74 27.83
C TYR A 161 19.85 -31.84 28.16
N LEU A 162 18.99 -31.10 27.47
CA LEU A 162 17.54 -31.11 27.69
C LEU A 162 16.89 -32.45 27.32
N LYS A 163 17.44 -33.16 26.33
CA LYS A 163 17.00 -34.50 25.94
C LYS A 163 17.42 -35.59 26.93
N ARG A 164 18.50 -35.38 27.68
CA ARG A 164 19.04 -36.40 28.59
C ARG A 164 18.21 -36.49 29.87
N PRO A 165 18.16 -37.68 30.52
CA PRO A 165 17.62 -37.81 31.87
C PRO A 165 18.40 -36.91 32.84
N PRO A 166 17.74 -36.27 33.82
CA PRO A 166 16.36 -36.50 34.28
C PRO A 166 15.27 -35.71 33.53
N HIS A 167 15.61 -34.84 32.58
CA HIS A 167 14.66 -33.94 31.93
C HIS A 167 13.85 -34.60 30.82
N GLY A 168 14.51 -35.36 29.93
CA GLY A 168 13.85 -36.24 28.97
C GLY A 168 12.97 -35.56 27.91
N TYR A 169 13.20 -34.29 27.58
CA TYR A 169 12.33 -33.57 26.64
C TYR A 169 12.58 -33.94 25.18
N GLU A 170 11.53 -34.29 24.43
CA GLU A 170 11.58 -34.57 22.99
C GLU A 170 11.55 -33.30 22.14
N ILE A 171 12.59 -32.48 22.25
CA ILE A 171 12.63 -31.15 21.61
C ILE A 171 13.65 -31.12 20.48
N ASN A 172 13.30 -30.48 19.36
CA ASN A 172 14.24 -30.20 18.28
C ASN A 172 15.19 -29.05 18.66
N HIS A 173 16.32 -28.90 17.97
CA HIS A 173 17.28 -27.85 18.28
C HIS A 173 16.81 -26.42 17.97
N LYS A 174 15.94 -26.24 16.97
CA LYS A 174 15.42 -24.93 16.55
C LYS A 174 14.82 -24.10 17.71
N PRO A 175 13.90 -24.64 18.54
CA PRO A 175 13.40 -23.90 19.70
C PRO A 175 14.51 -23.60 20.72
N VAL A 176 15.43 -24.52 21.00
CA VAL A 176 16.53 -24.27 21.95
C VAL A 176 17.42 -23.12 21.46
N GLN A 177 17.78 -23.14 20.17
CA GLN A 177 18.56 -22.06 19.54
C GLN A 177 17.84 -20.71 19.63
N ARG A 178 16.55 -20.67 19.28
CA ARG A 178 15.72 -19.46 19.38
C ARG A 178 15.61 -18.94 20.81
N LEU A 179 15.39 -19.82 21.79
CA LEU A 179 15.30 -19.45 23.21
C LEU A 179 16.64 -18.89 23.72
N MET A 180 17.76 -19.54 23.39
CA MET A 180 19.09 -19.03 23.75
C MET A 180 19.36 -17.66 23.13
N GLN A 181 19.00 -17.45 21.86
CA GLN A 181 19.11 -16.14 21.21
C GLN A 181 18.23 -15.08 21.87
N LYS A 182 16.97 -15.43 22.20
CA LYS A 182 16.04 -14.53 22.89
C LYS A 182 16.54 -14.13 24.28
N MET A 183 17.24 -15.02 24.97
CA MET A 183 17.88 -14.77 26.26
C MET A 183 19.25 -14.08 26.14
N GLY A 184 19.78 -13.88 24.92
CA GLY A 184 21.11 -13.31 24.70
C GLY A 184 22.28 -14.24 25.06
N LEU A 185 22.03 -15.54 25.20
CA LEU A 185 23.05 -16.53 25.57
C LEU A 185 23.81 -17.03 24.34
N GLN A 186 25.13 -16.96 24.38
CA GLN A 186 26.03 -17.52 23.36
C GLN A 186 27.13 -18.37 23.98
N ALA A 187 27.52 -19.44 23.30
CA ALA A 187 28.63 -20.27 23.78
C ALA A 187 29.93 -19.46 23.82
N ILE A 188 30.59 -19.46 24.97
CA ILE A 188 31.90 -18.85 25.15
C ILE A 188 32.96 -19.91 24.84
N TYR A 189 33.67 -19.75 23.73
CA TYR A 189 34.78 -20.63 23.35
C TYR A 189 35.87 -19.84 22.61
N PRO A 190 37.12 -20.33 22.59
CA PRO A 190 38.19 -19.72 21.79
C PRO A 190 37.81 -19.74 20.31
N LYS A 191 37.53 -18.56 19.75
CA LYS A 191 37.25 -18.42 18.32
C LYS A 191 38.56 -18.49 17.52
N PRO A 192 38.56 -19.07 16.31
CA PRO A 192 39.73 -19.04 15.45
C PRO A 192 40.13 -17.58 15.17
N ARG A 193 41.44 -17.30 15.25
CA ARG A 193 42.00 -15.99 14.92
C ARG A 193 42.04 -15.81 13.41
N THR A 194 40.94 -15.37 12.80
CA THR A 194 40.85 -15.11 11.35
C THR A 194 41.80 -14.02 10.86
N SER A 195 42.31 -13.17 11.76
CA SER A 195 43.34 -12.17 11.45
C SER A 195 44.75 -12.75 11.28
N LYS A 196 45.00 -13.96 11.78
CA LYS A 196 46.28 -14.65 11.58
C LYS A 196 46.14 -15.59 10.41
N ALA A 197 46.90 -15.30 9.35
CA ALA A 197 47.02 -16.21 8.23
C ALA A 197 47.53 -17.58 8.73
N ALA A 198 46.96 -18.68 8.20
CA ALA A 198 47.46 -20.00 8.50
C ALA A 198 48.90 -20.16 7.95
N LYS A 199 49.69 -21.02 8.61
CA LYS A 199 51.10 -21.25 8.26
C LYS A 199 51.20 -21.73 6.81
N GLY A 200 51.87 -20.97 5.95
CA GLY A 200 52.02 -21.26 4.51
C GLY A 200 51.18 -20.41 3.56
N HIS A 201 50.26 -19.56 4.07
CA HIS A 201 49.54 -18.62 3.20
C HIS A 201 50.45 -17.46 2.75
N LYS A 202 50.68 -17.36 1.44
CA LYS A 202 51.42 -16.25 0.83
C LYS A 202 50.57 -14.99 0.87
N VAL A 203 51.13 -13.91 1.45
CA VAL A 203 50.51 -12.58 1.40
C VAL A 203 50.76 -11.99 0.02
N TYR A 204 49.70 -11.72 -0.73
CA TYR A 204 49.79 -11.06 -2.02
C TYR A 204 49.71 -9.53 -1.82
N PRO A 205 50.64 -8.75 -2.41
CA PRO A 205 50.56 -7.30 -2.34
C PRO A 205 49.33 -6.80 -3.09
N TYR A 206 48.68 -5.77 -2.57
CA TYR A 206 47.55 -5.12 -3.25
C TYR A 206 48.06 -4.24 -4.38
N LEU A 207 48.16 -4.82 -5.59
CA LEU A 207 48.76 -4.20 -6.77
C LEU A 207 48.02 -2.95 -7.27
N LEU A 208 46.77 -2.74 -6.83
CA LEU A 208 45.95 -1.60 -7.22
C LEU A 208 46.14 -0.36 -6.33
N ARG A 209 46.93 -0.44 -5.25
CA ARG A 209 47.05 0.62 -4.22
C ARG A 209 47.45 1.99 -4.77
N HIS A 210 48.21 2.04 -5.87
CA HIS A 210 48.73 3.27 -6.48
C HIS A 210 48.44 3.36 -7.99
N LEU A 211 47.50 2.57 -8.50
CA LEU A 211 47.15 2.56 -9.92
C LEU A 211 46.07 3.63 -10.21
N ALA A 212 46.38 4.60 -11.06
CA ALA A 212 45.38 5.54 -11.56
C ALA A 212 44.47 4.83 -12.59
N ILE A 213 43.18 4.75 -12.31
CA ILE A 213 42.17 4.16 -13.19
C ILE A 213 41.66 5.26 -14.12
N THR A 214 42.07 5.22 -15.39
CA THR A 214 41.81 6.29 -16.37
C THR A 214 40.85 5.89 -17.48
N ARG A 215 40.49 4.60 -17.59
CA ARG A 215 39.59 4.09 -18.64
C ARG A 215 38.62 3.02 -18.12
N PRO A 216 37.44 2.87 -18.75
CA PRO A 216 36.55 1.75 -18.51
C PRO A 216 37.24 0.40 -18.74
N ASN A 217 36.86 -0.65 -17.99
CA ASN A 217 37.41 -2.02 -18.06
C ASN A 217 38.89 -2.18 -17.68
N GLN A 218 39.48 -1.23 -16.97
CA GLN A 218 40.88 -1.29 -16.52
C GLN A 218 41.06 -2.09 -15.20
N VAL A 219 40.04 -2.14 -14.35
CA VAL A 219 40.04 -2.87 -13.07
C VAL A 219 38.71 -3.60 -12.91
N TRP A 220 38.77 -4.84 -12.47
CA TRP A 220 37.59 -5.64 -12.12
C TRP A 220 37.60 -5.96 -10.63
N SER A 221 36.43 -5.88 -9.99
CA SER A 221 36.22 -6.32 -8.62
C SER A 221 35.26 -7.50 -8.64
N ALA A 222 35.57 -8.53 -7.87
CA ALA A 222 34.66 -9.64 -7.60
C ALA A 222 34.23 -9.57 -6.14
N GLU A 223 32.93 -9.58 -5.87
CA GLU A 223 32.41 -9.81 -4.53
C GLU A 223 32.46 -11.31 -4.25
N ILE A 224 33.27 -11.71 -3.28
CA ILE A 224 33.27 -13.07 -2.74
C ILE A 224 32.30 -13.05 -1.56
N VAL A 225 31.15 -13.70 -1.72
CA VAL A 225 30.08 -13.83 -0.70
C VAL A 225 30.41 -14.98 0.25
#